data_AF-A0A2M8NNC6-F1
#
_entry.id   AF-A0A2M8NNC6-F1
#
_cell.length_a   1.000
_cell.length_b   1.000
_cell.length_c   1.000
_cell.angle_alpha   90.00
_cell.angle_beta   90.00
_cell.angle_gamma   90.00
#
_symmetry.space_group_name_H-M   'P 1'
#
loop_
_entity.id
_entity.type
_entity.pdbx_description
1 polymer ?
#
loop_
_entity_poly.entity_id
_entity_poly.type
_entity_poly.pdbx_seq_one_letter_code
_entity_poly.pdbx_strand_id
1 'polypeptide(L)' 'MSDNGHKYSFDTLALHAGQRPDLATGARAVPIYASTSFCFDDSEHAASLFNMERAGHVYSRISN' A
#
# COMPACT_ATOMS: atom_id res chain seq x y z
N MET A 1 -13.18 3.38 -34.15
CA MET A 1 -12.33 2.45 -33.38
C MET A 1 -11.50 3.28 -32.42
N SER A 2 -11.96 3.43 -31.17
CA SER A 2 -11.16 4.04 -30.11
C SER A 2 -10.62 2.89 -29.26
N ASP A 3 -9.31 2.89 -29.08
CA ASP A 3 -8.53 1.91 -28.35
C ASP A 3 -9.02 1.82 -26.90
N ASN A 4 -9.79 0.78 -26.61
CA ASN A 4 -10.42 0.57 -25.31
C ASN A 4 -9.52 -0.39 -24.51
N GLY A 5 -8.33 0.08 -24.11
CA GLY A 5 -7.49 -0.62 -23.15
C GLY A 5 -8.36 -1.02 -21.95
N HIS A 6 -8.53 -2.33 -21.76
CA HIS A 6 -9.61 -2.91 -20.94
C HIS A 6 -9.72 -2.27 -19.56
N LYS A 7 -10.59 -1.25 -19.44
CA LYS A 7 -10.94 -0.62 -18.18
C LYS A 7 -12.02 -1.47 -17.55
N TYR A 8 -11.73 -2.06 -16.40
CA TYR A 8 -12.70 -2.85 -15.64
C TYR A 8 -13.94 -2.00 -15.31
N SER A 9 -15.09 -2.67 -15.21
CA SER A 9 -16.35 -2.04 -14.80
C SER A 9 -16.29 -1.53 -13.35
N PHE A 10 -17.20 -0.63 -12.98
CA PHE A 10 -17.27 -0.06 -11.63
C PHE A 10 -17.37 -1.14 -10.55
N ASP A 11 -18.24 -2.13 -10.72
CA ASP A 11 -18.45 -3.19 -9.73
C ASP A 11 -17.18 -4.01 -9.49
N THR A 12 -16.41 -4.27 -10.54
CA THR A 12 -15.12 -4.96 -10.45
C THR A 12 -14.08 -4.09 -9.73
N LEU A 13 -14.02 -2.80 -10.03
CA LEU A 13 -13.09 -1.88 -9.39
C LEU A 13 -13.44 -1.67 -7.92
N ALA A 14 -14.71 -1.53 -7.57
CA ALA A 14 -15.18 -1.41 -6.20
C ALA A 14 -14.73 -2.62 -5.35
N LEU A 15 -14.71 -3.82 -5.96
CA LEU A 15 -14.30 -5.03 -5.26
C LEU A 15 -12.78 -5.27 -5.26
N HIS A 16 -12.01 -4.76 -6.22
CA HIS A 16 -10.61 -5.19 -6.40
C HIS A 16 -9.57 -4.08 -6.57
N ALA A 17 -9.98 -2.84 -6.86
CA ALA A 17 -9.03 -1.75 -7.03
C ALA A 17 -8.26 -1.47 -5.73
N GLY A 18 -6.97 -1.17 -5.85
CA GLY A 18 -6.10 -0.83 -4.72
C GLY A 18 -5.64 -2.01 -3.86
N GLN A 19 -6.14 -3.23 -4.09
CA GLN A 19 -5.75 -4.41 -3.33
C GLN A 19 -5.20 -5.54 -4.20
N ARG A 20 -4.28 -6.31 -3.62
CA ARG A 20 -3.74 -7.57 -4.16
C ARG A 20 -3.73 -8.59 -3.03
N PRO A 21 -3.77 -9.92 -3.31
CA PRO A 21 -3.58 -10.92 -2.26
C PRO A 21 -2.30 -10.65 -1.47
N ASP A 22 -2.35 -10.89 -0.16
CA ASP A 22 -1.21 -10.71 0.72
C ASP A 22 -0.01 -11.53 0.23
N LEU A 23 1.16 -10.90 0.16
CA LEU A 23 2.35 -11.53 -0.41
C LEU A 23 2.95 -12.59 0.52
N ALA A 24 2.73 -12.47 1.83
CA ALA A 24 3.30 -13.40 2.81
C ALA A 24 2.46 -14.69 2.95
N THR A 25 1.13 -14.59 2.87
CA THR A 25 0.22 -15.69 3.17
C THR A 25 -0.72 -16.08 2.03
N GLY A 26 -0.86 -15.23 1.00
CA GLY A 26 -1.83 -15.40 -0.07
C GLY A 26 -3.27 -15.05 0.30
N ALA A 27 -3.51 -14.51 1.50
CA ALA A 27 -4.85 -14.13 1.94
C ALA A 27 -5.48 -13.09 0.99
N ARG A 28 -6.76 -13.31 0.62
CA ARG A 28 -7.48 -12.39 -0.27
C ARG A 28 -8.02 -11.16 0.47
N ALA A 29 -8.40 -11.31 1.74
CA ALA A 29 -8.77 -10.19 2.57
C ALA A 29 -7.51 -9.42 3.00
N VAL A 30 -7.56 -8.08 2.92
CA VAL A 30 -6.44 -7.24 3.32
C VAL A 30 -6.24 -7.35 4.84
N PRO A 31 -5.00 -7.63 5.32
CA PRO A 31 -4.71 -7.63 6.75
C PRO A 31 -4.98 -6.28 7.41
N ILE A 32 -5.35 -6.30 8.69
CA ILE A 32 -5.50 -5.07 9.50
C ILE A 32 -4.15 -4.77 10.16
N TYR A 33 -3.44 -3.75 9.70
CA TYR A 33 -2.19 -3.28 10.30
C TYR A 33 -2.44 -2.42 11.56
N ALA A 34 -2.90 -3.08 12.63
CA ALA A 34 -3.21 -2.46 13.91
C ALA A 34 -1.95 -2.11 14.73
N SER A 35 -1.16 -1.15 14.24
CA SER A 35 0.04 -0.63 14.91
C SER A 35 -0.01 0.90 14.99
N THR A 36 0.77 1.47 15.91
CA THR A 36 0.97 2.93 16.04
C THR A 36 2.17 3.43 15.23
N SER A 37 3.22 2.60 15.09
CA SER A 37 4.50 2.93 14.46
C SER A 37 5.10 1.76 13.68
N PHE A 38 6.05 2.07 12.80
CA PHE A 38 6.76 1.10 11.94
C PHE A 38 8.27 1.15 12.20
N CYS A 39 8.93 0.00 12.14
CA CYS A 39 10.39 -0.09 12.33
C CYS A 39 11.14 0.34 11.06
N PHE A 40 12.33 0.91 11.24
CA PHE A 40 13.28 1.16 10.16
C PHE A 40 14.35 0.08 10.13
N ASP A 41 14.88 -0.20 8.94
CA ASP A 41 16.00 -1.14 8.79
C ASP A 41 17.29 -0.56 9.39
N ASP A 42 17.52 0.75 9.19
CA ASP A 42 18.65 1.50 9.72
C ASP A 42 18.36 3.03 9.79
N SER A 43 19.35 3.80 10.28
CA SER A 43 19.24 5.25 10.44
C SER A 43 19.16 6.03 9.12
N GLU A 44 19.78 5.53 8.06
CA GLU A 44 19.78 6.17 6.74
C GLU A 44 18.41 5.98 6.06
N HIS A 45 17.82 4.78 6.18
CA HIS A 45 16.45 4.51 5.79
C HIS A 45 15.48 5.46 6.51
N ALA A 46 15.63 5.64 7.84
CA ALA A 46 14.80 6.58 8.58
C ALA A 46 14.89 8.01 8.03
N ALA A 47 16.11 8.52 7.81
CA ALA A 47 16.32 9.86 7.26
C ALA A 47 15.66 10.05 5.88
N SER A 48 15.79 9.06 4.99
CA SER A 48 15.19 9.11 3.64
C SER A 48 13.66 9.19 3.66
N LEU A 49 12.99 8.57 4.64
CA LEU A 49 11.54 8.64 4.81
C LEU A 49 11.09 10.02 5.31
N PHE A 50 11.83 10.61 6.26
CA PHE A 50 11.51 11.94 6.78
C PHE A 50 11.79 13.07 5.77
N ASN A 51 12.80 12.89 4.91
CA ASN A 51 13.10 13.82 3.81
C ASN A 51 12.18 13.64 2.59
N MET A 52 11.24 12.69 2.62
CA MET A 52 10.35 12.34 1.50
C MET A 52 11.10 11.86 0.25
N GLU A 53 12.34 11.41 0.40
CA GLU A 53 13.17 10.85 -0.67
C GLU A 53 12.74 9.42 -1.00
N ARG A 54 12.18 8.71 -0.02
CA ARG A 54 11.65 7.35 -0.16
C ARG A 54 10.21 7.26 0.35
N ALA A 55 9.38 6.48 -0.35
CA ALA A 55 8.04 6.17 0.12
C ALA A 55 8.08 5.08 1.21
N GLY A 56 7.28 5.25 2.27
CA GLY A 56 7.13 4.28 3.34
C GLY A 56 6.25 4.82 4.46
N HIS A 57 6.08 4.02 5.51
CA HIS A 57 5.27 4.34 6.68
C HIS A 57 6.17 4.60 7.89
N VAL A 58 5.81 5.59 8.69
CA VAL A 58 6.55 6.00 9.89
C VAL A 58 5.65 5.88 11.12
N TYR A 59 4.50 6.56 11.08
CA TYR A 59 3.47 6.54 12.11
C TYR A 59 2.08 6.49 11.49
N SER A 60 1.20 5.65 12.05
CA SER A 60 -0.18 5.46 11.55
C SER A 60 -1.04 6.72 11.57
N ARG A 61 -0.68 7.73 12.37
CA ARG A 61 -1.33 9.06 12.34
C ARG A 61 -1.13 9.78 11.00
N ILE A 62 -0.02 9.51 10.31
CA ILE A 62 0.35 10.15 9.04
C ILE A 62 -0.05 9.25 7.87
N SER A 63 0.33 7.97 7.93
CA SER A 63 -0.04 6.96 6.93
C SER A 63 0.00 5.55 7.51
N ASN A 64 -0.81 4.65 6.95
CA ASN A 64 -0.86 3.23 7.30
C ASN A 64 -0.87 2.39 6.02
#